data_AF-A0A4V4H7S7-F1
#
_entry.id   AF-A0A4V4H7S7-F1
#
_cell.length_a   1.000
_cell.length_b   1.000
_cell.length_c   1.000
_cell.angle_alpha   90.00
_cell.angle_beta   90.00
_cell.angle_gamma   90.00
#
_symmetry.space_group_name_H-M   'P 1'
#
loop_
_entity.id
_entity.type
_entity.pdbx_description
1 polymer ?
#
loop_
_entity_poly.entity_id
_entity_poly.type
_entity_poly.pdbx_seq_one_letter_code
_entity_poly.pdbx_strand_id
1 'polypeptide(L)'
;MLTEMLILFAVSSAIITACTMGSIFRYSDKSVVFAYFFLFGLSAVMLSFFISAFFSRAKTAVAVGTLSFLGAYVPYYTVNDPAVPLVWKMMASLLSPTAFALGTVNFADYERAHVGLRWTNVWQASSGVNFLVCLLMMVLDMFLYCSLGLYFDKILSREDGVWHTWNFLVTRILWIRDKTFANNTGRLDDKQHNEVPGIKKRWTGQVVCEPAIEAISLDMKQQELDGRCIQVRNLHKVYMTREGKHCAVNSLEVTLYENQILALLGHNGAGKSTTISMLAGLLPPTSGDALVFGKNITTNMYTTITFPYLSCLLEDSLYVVCYL
;
A
#
# COMPACT_ATOMS: atom_id res chain seq x y z
N MET A 1 -7.31 -2.93 -11.83
CA MET A 1 -7.95 -2.06 -10.81
C MET A 1 -7.87 -0.56 -11.14
N LEU A 2 -6.73 0.15 -11.03
CA LEU A 2 -6.70 1.61 -11.27
C LEU A 2 -7.10 2.00 -12.71
N THR A 3 -6.64 1.22 -13.70
CA THR A 3 -7.00 1.39 -15.12
C THR A 3 -8.48 1.16 -15.38
N GLU A 4 -9.07 0.13 -14.78
CA GLU A 4 -10.50 -0.18 -14.90
C GLU A 4 -11.37 0.92 -14.27
N MET A 5 -10.94 1.46 -13.12
CA MET A 5 -11.60 2.60 -12.48
C MET A 5 -11.54 3.83 -13.38
N LEU A 6 -10.38 4.15 -13.96
CA LEU A 6 -10.22 5.28 -14.88
C LEU A 6 -11.13 5.15 -16.11
N ILE A 7 -11.22 3.95 -16.69
CA ILE A 7 -12.10 3.66 -17.83
C ILE A 7 -13.57 3.85 -17.43
N LEU A 8 -13.98 3.34 -16.26
CA LEU A 8 -15.35 3.47 -15.77
C LEU A 8 -15.74 4.95 -15.56
N PHE A 9 -14.84 5.78 -15.04
CA PHE A 9 -15.06 7.22 -14.89
C PHE A 9 -15.05 7.99 -16.22
N ALA A 10 -14.21 7.60 -17.17
CA ALA A 10 -14.22 8.15 -18.52
C ALA A 10 -15.56 7.85 -19.22
N VAL A 11 -16.08 6.63 -19.04
CA VAL A 11 -17.39 6.23 -19.59
C VAL A 11 -18.53 6.98 -18.90
N SER A 12 -18.53 7.09 -17.56
CA SER A 12 -19.59 7.80 -16.84
C SER A 12 -19.64 9.29 -17.18
N SER A 13 -18.49 9.96 -17.26
CA SER A 13 -18.40 11.36 -17.70
C SER A 13 -18.82 11.55 -19.16
N ALA A 14 -18.50 10.61 -20.05
CA ALA A 14 -18.98 10.63 -21.43
C ALA A 14 -20.51 10.51 -21.51
N ILE A 15 -21.11 9.60 -20.73
CA ILE A 15 -22.56 9.44 -20.65
C ILE A 15 -23.23 10.70 -20.12
N ILE A 16 -22.72 11.27 -19.02
CA ILE A 16 -23.24 12.53 -18.44
C ILE A 16 -23.17 13.65 -19.47
N THR A 17 -22.06 13.76 -20.20
CA THR A 17 -21.89 14.76 -21.26
C THR A 17 -22.90 14.54 -22.39
N ALA A 18 -23.10 13.29 -22.82
CA ALA A 18 -24.08 12.96 -23.85
C ALA A 18 -25.52 13.29 -23.42
N CYS A 19 -25.88 13.01 -22.16
CA CYS A 19 -27.20 13.35 -21.61
C CYS A 19 -27.43 14.86 -21.50
N THR A 20 -26.40 15.62 -21.13
CA THR A 20 -26.53 17.06 -20.86
C THR A 20 -26.40 17.94 -22.11
N MET A 21 -25.82 17.43 -23.20
CA MET A 21 -25.68 18.13 -24.49
C MET A 21 -27.00 18.58 -25.13
N GLY A 22 -28.09 17.81 -24.95
CA GLY A 22 -29.33 18.06 -25.69
C GLY A 22 -30.27 19.06 -25.00
N SER A 23 -30.19 19.16 -23.68
CA SER A 23 -31.18 19.87 -22.86
C SER A 23 -30.59 21.03 -22.06
N ILE A 24 -29.36 20.90 -21.57
CA ILE A 24 -28.77 21.84 -20.61
C ILE A 24 -27.65 22.66 -21.25
N PHE A 25 -26.80 22.05 -22.09
CA PHE A 25 -25.60 22.69 -22.64
C PHE A 25 -25.64 22.70 -24.18
N ARG A 26 -26.44 23.59 -24.75
CA ARG A 26 -26.68 23.67 -26.19
C ARG A 26 -25.61 24.48 -26.92
N TYR A 27 -25.05 25.50 -26.27
CA TYR A 27 -24.09 26.43 -26.87
C TYR A 27 -22.63 26.10 -26.54
N SER A 28 -22.40 25.34 -25.46
CA SER A 28 -21.06 25.04 -24.97
C SER A 28 -20.34 23.92 -25.74
N ASP A 29 -19.01 23.99 -25.83
CA ASP A 29 -18.19 23.00 -26.51
C ASP A 29 -18.16 21.68 -25.71
N LYS A 30 -18.56 20.61 -26.39
CA LYS A 30 -18.69 19.23 -25.87
C LYS A 30 -17.45 18.71 -25.14
N SER A 31 -16.27 19.05 -25.65
CA SER A 31 -14.99 18.60 -25.07
C SER A 31 -14.68 19.32 -23.75
N VAL A 32 -15.09 20.58 -23.58
CA VAL A 32 -14.93 21.30 -22.31
C VAL A 32 -15.83 20.69 -21.24
N VAL A 33 -17.09 20.39 -21.60
CA VAL A 33 -18.06 19.74 -20.71
C VAL A 33 -17.55 18.37 -20.25
N PHE A 34 -17.06 17.57 -21.20
CA PHE A 34 -16.46 16.27 -20.89
C PHE A 34 -15.27 16.40 -19.95
N ALA A 35 -14.30 17.27 -20.27
CA ALA A 35 -13.12 17.49 -19.43
C ALA A 35 -13.50 17.95 -18.02
N TYR A 36 -14.51 18.81 -17.90
CA TYR A 36 -14.99 19.32 -16.63
C TYR A 36 -15.57 18.22 -15.72
N PHE A 37 -16.50 17.41 -16.22
CA PHE A 37 -17.06 16.29 -15.44
C PHE A 37 -16.04 15.19 -15.17
N PHE A 38 -15.14 14.92 -16.12
CA PHE A 38 -14.08 13.94 -15.95
C PHE A 38 -13.08 14.33 -14.84
N LEU A 39 -12.61 15.57 -14.84
CA LEU A 39 -11.69 16.10 -13.82
C LEU A 39 -12.35 16.18 -12.45
N PHE A 40 -13.63 16.56 -12.39
CA PHE A 40 -14.38 16.51 -11.14
C PHE A 40 -14.49 15.08 -10.59
N GLY A 41 -14.86 14.11 -11.44
CA GLY A 41 -14.90 12.70 -11.03
C GLY A 41 -13.55 12.19 -10.52
N LEU A 42 -12.47 12.52 -11.22
CA LEU A 42 -11.12 12.09 -10.86
C LEU A 42 -10.64 12.70 -9.52
N SER A 43 -10.91 13.99 -9.29
CA SER A 43 -10.60 14.66 -8.02
C SER A 43 -11.46 14.12 -6.86
N ALA A 44 -12.74 13.83 -7.08
CA ALA A 44 -13.63 13.23 -6.06
C ALA A 44 -13.19 11.81 -5.65
N VAL A 45 -12.67 11.02 -6.59
CA VAL A 45 -12.09 9.71 -6.28
C VAL A 45 -10.83 9.85 -5.44
N MET A 46 -9.94 10.79 -5.78
CA MET A 46 -8.72 11.02 -5.00
C MET A 46 -9.04 11.53 -3.59
N LEU A 47 -10.08 12.36 -3.43
CA LEU A 47 -10.59 12.76 -2.12
C LEU A 47 -11.08 11.56 -1.31
N SER A 48 -11.82 10.64 -1.95
CA SER A 48 -12.31 9.42 -1.30
C SER A 48 -11.16 8.50 -0.89
N PHE A 49 -10.14 8.37 -1.74
CA PHE A 49 -8.91 7.63 -1.43
C PHE A 49 -8.18 8.23 -0.23
N PHE A 50 -7.99 9.55 -0.21
CA PHE A 50 -7.39 10.26 0.93
C PHE A 50 -8.15 10.02 2.24
N ILE A 51 -9.48 10.11 2.23
CA ILE A 51 -10.30 9.86 3.43
C ILE A 51 -10.17 8.40 3.88
N SER A 52 -10.13 7.44 2.94
CA SER A 52 -10.01 6.02 3.27
C SER A 52 -8.74 5.69 4.06
N ALA A 53 -7.65 6.43 3.85
CA ALA A 53 -6.39 6.22 4.57
C ALA A 53 -6.52 6.38 6.09
N PHE A 54 -7.51 7.13 6.59
CA PHE A 54 -7.72 7.33 8.03
C PHE A 54 -8.57 6.24 8.71
N PHE A 55 -9.33 5.46 7.92
CA PHE A 55 -10.37 4.57 8.44
C PHE A 55 -10.09 3.12 8.09
N SER A 56 -9.84 2.29 9.11
CA SER A 56 -9.67 0.84 8.94
C SER A 56 -10.99 0.10 8.68
N ARG A 57 -12.13 0.67 9.09
CA ARG A 57 -13.45 0.05 8.92
C ARG A 57 -14.19 0.69 7.75
N ALA A 58 -14.62 -0.13 6.79
CA ALA A 58 -15.33 0.32 5.59
C ALA A 58 -16.62 1.09 5.91
N LYS A 59 -17.43 0.61 6.88
CA LYS A 59 -18.71 1.24 7.25
C LYS A 59 -18.54 2.67 7.78
N THR A 60 -17.50 2.91 8.58
CA THR A 60 -17.21 4.25 9.12
C THR A 60 -16.61 5.15 8.03
N ALA A 61 -15.76 4.61 7.17
CA ALA A 61 -15.16 5.34 6.05
C ALA A 61 -16.24 5.89 5.10
N VAL A 62 -17.26 5.09 4.76
CA VAL A 62 -18.36 5.50 3.88
C VAL A 62 -19.17 6.65 4.50
N ALA A 63 -19.54 6.52 5.78
CA ALA A 63 -20.31 7.55 6.48
C ALA A 63 -19.56 8.89 6.57
N VAL A 64 -18.28 8.84 7.00
CA VAL A 64 -17.45 10.04 7.13
C VAL A 64 -17.06 10.62 5.77
N GLY A 65 -16.82 9.78 4.77
CA GLY A 65 -16.55 10.20 3.40
C GLY A 65 -17.71 10.99 2.80
N THR A 66 -18.93 10.47 2.96
CA THR A 66 -20.16 11.16 2.50
C THR A 66 -20.35 12.50 3.23
N LEU A 67 -20.15 12.52 4.55
CA LEU A 67 -20.27 13.74 5.34
C LEU A 67 -19.19 14.78 4.97
N SER A 68 -17.95 14.33 4.72
CA SER A 68 -16.86 15.22 4.28
C SER A 68 -17.13 15.79 2.90
N PHE A 69 -17.68 15.01 1.97
CA PHE A 69 -18.06 15.51 0.65
C PHE A 69 -19.14 16.60 0.74
N LEU A 70 -20.15 16.40 1.59
CA LEU A 70 -21.17 17.41 1.87
C LEU A 70 -20.57 18.65 2.54
N GLY A 71 -19.70 18.45 3.55
CA GLY A 71 -19.00 19.54 4.22
C GLY A 71 -18.12 20.35 3.26
N ALA A 72 -17.51 19.67 2.29
CA ALA A 72 -16.66 20.31 1.29
C ALA A 72 -17.44 21.14 0.26
N TYR A 73 -18.77 21.03 0.22
CA TYR A 73 -19.66 21.88 -0.58
C TYR A 73 -20.07 23.16 0.17
N VAL A 74 -20.05 23.18 1.51
CA VAL A 74 -20.48 24.33 2.32
C VAL A 74 -19.74 25.64 1.99
N PRO A 75 -18.40 25.66 1.78
CA PRO A 75 -17.67 26.89 1.47
C PRO A 75 -18.19 27.63 0.23
N TYR A 76 -18.83 26.93 -0.71
CA TYR A 76 -19.45 27.57 -1.87
C TYR A 76 -20.43 28.69 -1.47
N TYR A 77 -21.26 28.48 -0.45
CA TYR A 77 -22.26 29.47 -0.05
C TYR A 77 -21.64 30.76 0.51
N THR A 78 -20.43 30.70 1.06
CA THR A 78 -19.75 31.87 1.61
C THR A 78 -18.95 32.64 0.55
N VAL A 79 -18.42 31.95 -0.46
CA VAL A 79 -17.55 32.55 -1.50
C VAL A 79 -18.27 32.90 -2.80
N ASN A 80 -19.52 32.49 -2.97
CA ASN A 80 -20.32 32.80 -4.16
C ASN A 80 -20.69 34.30 -4.26
N ASP A 81 -20.58 35.06 -3.17
CA ASP A 81 -20.90 36.48 -3.15
C ASP A 81 -19.89 37.29 -4.03
N PRO A 82 -20.35 38.19 -4.92
CA PRO A 82 -19.46 39.03 -5.72
C PRO A 82 -18.57 39.96 -4.89
N ALA A 83 -18.92 40.28 -3.64
CA ALA A 83 -18.13 41.13 -2.76
C ALA A 83 -16.83 40.46 -2.25
N VAL A 84 -16.72 39.13 -2.35
CA VAL A 84 -15.60 38.37 -1.80
C VAL A 84 -14.39 38.45 -2.75
N PRO A 85 -13.18 38.78 -2.25
CA PRO A 85 -12.00 38.88 -3.10
C PRO A 85 -11.58 37.51 -3.64
N LEU A 86 -10.93 37.54 -4.81
CA LEU A 86 -10.49 36.36 -5.57
C LEU A 86 -9.70 35.34 -4.72
N VAL A 87 -8.88 35.82 -3.78
CA VAL A 87 -8.04 34.96 -2.94
C VAL A 87 -8.87 34.01 -2.08
N TRP A 88 -9.97 34.50 -1.48
CA TRP A 88 -10.87 33.64 -0.68
C TRP A 88 -11.58 32.61 -1.56
N LYS A 89 -11.96 32.98 -2.79
CA LYS A 89 -12.54 32.05 -3.77
C LYS A 89 -11.53 30.97 -4.18
N MET A 90 -10.27 31.34 -4.41
CA MET A 90 -9.19 30.41 -4.74
C MET A 90 -8.90 29.42 -3.60
N MET A 91 -8.85 29.90 -2.36
CA MET A 91 -8.64 29.01 -1.21
C MET A 91 -9.81 28.05 -0.99
N ALA A 92 -11.06 28.53 -1.14
CA ALA A 92 -12.23 27.68 -1.05
C ALA A 92 -12.31 26.67 -2.22
N SER A 93 -11.78 27.01 -3.40
CA SER A 93 -11.69 26.09 -4.54
C SER A 93 -10.63 24.99 -4.40
N LEU A 94 -9.85 24.96 -3.31
CA LEU A 94 -8.99 23.82 -2.96
C LEU A 94 -9.80 22.61 -2.47
N LEU A 95 -11.10 22.80 -2.26
CA LEU A 95 -12.06 21.72 -2.07
C LEU A 95 -12.74 21.45 -3.41
N SER A 96 -12.48 20.28 -3.99
CA SER A 96 -13.02 19.86 -5.29
C SER A 96 -14.55 20.09 -5.45
N PRO A 97 -15.42 19.79 -4.46
CA PRO A 97 -16.86 20.08 -4.56
C PRO A 97 -17.18 21.59 -4.63
N THR A 98 -16.40 22.44 -3.96
CA THR A 98 -16.56 23.90 -4.04
C THR A 98 -16.05 24.44 -5.38
N ALA A 99 -14.91 23.93 -5.89
CA ALA A 99 -14.42 24.29 -7.22
C ALA A 99 -15.45 23.95 -8.32
N PHE A 100 -16.11 22.80 -8.18
CA PHE A 100 -17.19 22.37 -9.07
C PHE A 100 -18.43 23.26 -8.92
N ALA A 101 -18.81 23.65 -7.71
CA ALA A 101 -19.94 24.56 -7.53
C ALA A 101 -19.69 25.91 -8.21
N LEU A 102 -18.52 26.52 -7.97
CA LEU A 102 -18.10 27.79 -8.60
C LEU A 102 -17.96 27.68 -10.13
N GLY A 103 -17.38 26.57 -10.61
CA GLY A 103 -17.29 26.28 -12.04
C GLY A 103 -18.66 26.20 -12.69
N THR A 104 -19.63 25.56 -12.01
CA THR A 104 -21.00 25.40 -12.51
C THR A 104 -21.76 26.72 -12.60
N VAL A 105 -21.56 27.64 -11.67
CA VAL A 105 -22.13 29.00 -11.75
C VAL A 105 -21.60 29.75 -12.96
N ASN A 106 -20.27 29.79 -13.11
CA ASN A 106 -19.63 30.40 -14.29
C ASN A 106 -20.12 29.76 -15.59
N PHE A 107 -20.20 28.43 -15.62
CA PHE A 107 -20.70 27.67 -16.77
C PHE A 107 -22.14 28.09 -17.11
N ALA A 108 -23.01 28.16 -16.10
CA ALA A 108 -24.41 28.54 -16.29
C ALA A 108 -24.56 29.99 -16.80
N ASP A 109 -23.69 30.91 -16.39
CA ASP A 109 -23.71 32.30 -16.87
C ASP A 109 -23.35 32.39 -18.35
N TYR A 110 -22.35 31.63 -18.82
CA TYR A 110 -22.00 31.57 -20.24
C TYR A 110 -23.10 30.94 -21.11
N GLU A 111 -23.81 29.94 -20.58
CA GLU A 111 -24.93 29.33 -21.28
C GLU A 111 -26.14 30.27 -21.33
N ARG A 112 -26.43 31.00 -20.24
CA ARG A 112 -27.48 32.04 -20.20
C ARG A 112 -27.20 33.19 -21.15
N ALA A 113 -25.94 33.53 -21.36
CA ALA A 113 -25.52 34.57 -22.30
C ALA A 113 -25.57 34.11 -23.78
N HIS A 114 -25.93 32.86 -24.06
CA HIS A 114 -25.94 32.25 -25.41
C HIS A 114 -24.58 32.22 -26.14
N VAL A 115 -23.48 32.50 -25.43
CA VAL A 115 -22.11 32.39 -25.97
C VAL A 115 -21.61 30.95 -25.83
N GLY A 116 -21.99 30.28 -24.74
CA GLY A 116 -21.49 28.95 -24.38
C GLY A 116 -20.02 28.97 -23.95
N LEU A 117 -19.62 27.94 -23.22
CA LEU A 117 -18.24 27.78 -22.79
C LEU A 117 -17.41 27.08 -23.86
N ARG A 118 -16.38 27.76 -24.37
CA ARG A 118 -15.47 27.27 -25.42
C ARG A 118 -14.03 27.39 -24.95
N TRP A 119 -13.12 26.55 -25.47
CA TRP A 119 -11.70 26.56 -25.09
C TRP A 119 -11.02 27.93 -25.25
N THR A 120 -11.51 28.78 -26.16
CA THR A 120 -11.02 30.14 -26.38
C THR A 120 -11.44 31.11 -25.29
N ASN A 121 -12.58 30.89 -24.65
CA ASN A 121 -13.23 31.85 -23.74
C ASN A 121 -13.09 31.44 -22.26
N VAL A 122 -12.47 30.30 -21.97
CA VAL A 122 -12.33 29.73 -20.61
C VAL A 122 -11.52 30.64 -19.67
N TRP A 123 -10.69 31.52 -20.24
CA TRP A 123 -9.88 32.48 -19.49
C TRP A 123 -10.67 33.72 -19.05
N GLN A 124 -11.83 33.98 -19.63
CA GLN A 124 -12.58 35.19 -19.35
C GLN A 124 -13.38 35.05 -18.04
N ALA A 125 -13.26 36.05 -17.16
CA ALA A 125 -13.97 36.09 -15.89
C ALA A 125 -15.44 36.45 -16.11
N SER A 126 -16.36 35.69 -15.49
CA SER A 126 -17.79 36.02 -15.46
C SER A 126 -18.25 36.36 -14.03
N SER A 127 -18.09 35.42 -13.08
CA SER A 127 -18.56 35.58 -11.68
C SER A 127 -17.40 35.82 -10.67
N GLY A 128 -16.40 36.58 -11.09
CA GLY A 128 -15.22 36.93 -10.26
C GLY A 128 -14.15 35.85 -10.15
N VAL A 129 -14.31 34.69 -10.81
CA VAL A 129 -13.25 33.66 -11.00
C VAL A 129 -13.30 33.19 -12.45
N ASN A 130 -12.14 32.94 -13.06
CA ASN A 130 -12.08 32.35 -14.40
C ASN A 130 -12.47 30.87 -14.34
N PHE A 131 -13.20 30.37 -15.34
CA PHE A 131 -13.50 28.93 -15.40
C PHE A 131 -12.21 28.09 -15.45
N LEU A 132 -11.16 28.60 -16.10
CA LEU A 132 -9.87 27.92 -16.16
C LEU A 132 -9.26 27.74 -14.76
N VAL A 133 -9.45 28.70 -13.85
CA VAL A 133 -8.95 28.57 -12.47
C VAL A 133 -9.66 27.42 -11.76
N CYS A 134 -10.98 27.25 -11.96
CA CYS A 134 -11.69 26.09 -11.41
C CYS A 134 -11.15 24.76 -11.96
N LEU A 135 -10.89 24.66 -13.28
CA LEU A 135 -10.30 23.48 -13.89
C LEU A 135 -8.90 23.18 -13.34
N LEU A 136 -8.04 24.20 -13.24
CA LEU A 136 -6.68 24.06 -12.74
C LEU A 136 -6.66 23.66 -11.25
N MET A 137 -7.58 24.21 -10.45
CA MET A 137 -7.71 23.82 -9.04
C MET A 137 -8.17 22.37 -8.88
N MET A 138 -9.09 21.87 -9.72
CA MET A 138 -9.46 20.44 -9.70
C MET A 138 -8.29 19.51 -10.07
N VAL A 139 -7.46 19.93 -11.03
CA VAL A 139 -6.23 19.19 -11.38
C VAL A 139 -5.24 19.22 -10.22
N LEU A 140 -5.07 20.38 -9.56
CA LEU A 140 -4.23 20.51 -8.38
C LEU A 140 -4.74 19.63 -7.25
N ASP A 141 -6.04 19.62 -6.97
CA ASP A 141 -6.69 18.79 -5.97
C ASP A 141 -6.46 17.31 -6.23
N MET A 142 -6.54 16.86 -7.50
CA MET A 142 -6.24 15.48 -7.87
C MET A 142 -4.82 15.10 -7.42
N PHE A 143 -3.81 15.91 -7.73
CA PHE A 143 -2.43 15.63 -7.33
C PHE A 143 -2.23 15.75 -5.82
N LEU A 144 -2.85 16.76 -5.20
CA LEU A 144 -2.76 17.02 -3.78
C LEU A 144 -3.36 15.87 -2.98
N TYR A 145 -4.60 15.45 -3.26
CA TYR A 145 -5.25 14.33 -2.59
C TYR A 145 -4.55 13.00 -2.88
N CYS A 146 -4.02 12.79 -4.09
CA CYS A 146 -3.20 11.61 -4.38
C CYS A 146 -1.92 11.59 -3.53
N SER A 147 -1.20 12.71 -3.46
CA SER A 147 0.02 12.83 -2.67
C SER A 147 -0.24 12.66 -1.17
N LEU A 148 -1.29 13.29 -0.64
CA LEU A 148 -1.71 13.16 0.76
C LEU A 148 -2.19 11.74 1.06
N GLY A 149 -3.00 11.14 0.19
CA GLY A 149 -3.47 9.76 0.35
C GLY A 149 -2.30 8.77 0.46
N LEU A 150 -1.34 8.85 -0.46
CA LEU A 150 -0.14 8.01 -0.43
C LEU A 150 0.77 8.32 0.77
N TYR A 151 0.81 9.58 1.22
CA TYR A 151 1.59 9.99 2.39
C TYR A 151 0.99 9.42 3.68
N PHE A 152 -0.32 9.55 3.87
CA PHE A 152 -1.03 9.03 5.03
C PHE A 152 -1.11 7.51 5.03
N ASP A 153 -1.26 6.86 3.88
CA ASP A 153 -1.22 5.40 3.77
C ASP A 153 0.15 4.83 4.22
N LYS A 154 1.24 5.52 3.89
CA LYS A 154 2.59 5.15 4.34
C LYS A 154 2.85 5.47 5.82
N ILE A 155 2.34 6.59 6.33
CA ILE A 155 2.51 6.95 7.75
C ILE A 155 1.65 6.08 8.66
N LEU A 156 0.44 5.77 8.21
CA LEU A 156 -0.54 4.96 8.92
C LEU A 156 -0.42 3.48 8.55
N SER A 157 0.77 3.00 8.14
CA SER A 157 1.08 1.56 8.11
C SER A 157 0.98 1.02 9.54
N ARG A 158 -0.23 0.61 9.89
CA ARG A 158 -0.77 0.61 11.25
C ARG A 158 -0.41 -0.64 12.07
N GLU A 159 0.54 -1.45 11.62
CA GLU A 159 0.81 -2.74 12.29
C GLU A 159 2.28 -3.13 12.46
N ASP A 160 3.23 -2.34 11.95
CA ASP A 160 4.64 -2.52 12.29
C ASP A 160 5.09 -1.34 13.14
N GLY A 161 5.41 -1.60 14.41
CA GLY A 161 5.74 -0.63 15.46
C GLY A 161 7.02 0.20 15.25
N VAL A 162 7.32 0.62 14.02
CA VAL A 162 8.44 1.51 13.69
C VAL A 162 7.90 2.69 12.88
N TRP A 163 7.77 3.84 13.55
CA TRP A 163 7.52 5.12 12.89
C TRP A 163 8.66 5.42 11.90
N HIS A 164 8.38 5.43 10.60
CA HIS A 164 9.36 5.84 9.61
C HIS A 164 9.46 7.37 9.56
N THR A 165 10.65 7.90 9.89
CA THR A 165 10.97 9.32 9.86
C THR A 165 11.01 9.87 8.43
N TRP A 166 10.62 11.15 8.30
CA TRP A 166 10.32 11.94 7.08
C TRP A 166 11.27 11.86 5.86
N ASN A 167 12.50 11.35 5.97
CA ASN A 167 13.53 11.48 4.92
C ASN A 167 13.55 10.34 3.86
N PHE A 168 12.60 9.40 3.89
CA PHE A 168 12.63 8.19 3.05
C PHE A 168 12.51 8.46 1.53
N LEU A 169 11.93 9.59 1.12
CA LEU A 169 11.84 9.96 -0.30
C LEU A 169 13.21 10.31 -0.92
N VAL A 170 14.16 10.79 -0.12
CA VAL A 170 15.50 11.18 -0.60
C VAL A 170 16.48 10.00 -0.61
N THR A 171 16.29 9.01 0.27
CA THR A 171 17.19 7.85 0.37
C THR A 171 17.15 6.93 -0.84
N ARG A 172 16.02 6.85 -1.56
CA ARG A 172 15.91 5.97 -2.76
C ARG A 172 16.76 6.42 -3.95
N ILE A 173 17.09 7.70 -4.08
CA ILE A 173 17.88 8.22 -5.21
C ILE A 173 19.39 8.06 -4.98
N LEU A 174 19.84 8.06 -3.72
CA LEU A 174 21.25 7.83 -3.39
C LEU A 174 21.63 6.34 -3.38
N TRP A 175 20.69 5.45 -3.03
CA TRP A 175 20.97 4.01 -2.92
C TRP A 175 21.09 3.26 -4.27
N ILE A 176 20.73 3.91 -5.38
CA ILE A 176 21.02 3.42 -6.73
C ILE A 176 22.53 3.59 -7.06
N ARG A 177 23.23 4.51 -6.38
CA ARG A 177 24.64 4.82 -6.66
C ARG A 177 25.65 3.95 -5.90
N ASP A 178 25.20 3.18 -4.90
CA ASP A 178 26.10 2.37 -4.06
C ASP A 178 26.27 0.92 -4.56
N LYS A 179 25.51 0.51 -5.59
CA LYS A 179 25.60 -0.82 -6.20
C LYS A 179 26.83 -1.04 -7.09
N THR A 180 27.69 -0.03 -7.27
CA THR A 180 28.85 -0.13 -8.17
C THR A 180 30.17 -0.42 -7.44
N PHE A 181 30.22 -0.40 -6.10
CA PHE A 181 31.50 -0.44 -5.36
C PHE A 181 31.72 -1.68 -4.45
N ALA A 182 30.73 -2.54 -4.24
CA ALA A 182 30.86 -3.70 -3.34
C ALA A 182 31.17 -5.03 -4.06
N ASN A 183 31.82 -4.97 -5.23
CA ASN A 183 32.24 -6.13 -6.03
C ASN A 183 33.75 -6.40 -5.89
N ASN A 184 34.29 -6.46 -4.67
CA ASN A 184 35.65 -6.99 -4.42
C ASN A 184 35.94 -7.15 -2.93
N THR A 185 35.83 -8.39 -2.42
CA THR A 185 36.52 -9.02 -1.27
C THR A 185 35.61 -10.13 -0.75
N GLY A 186 35.96 -11.40 -0.62
CA GLY A 186 37.21 -12.11 -0.81
C GLY A 186 36.91 -13.58 -0.51
N ARG A 187 37.39 -14.46 -1.39
CA ARG A 187 37.63 -15.89 -1.17
C ARG A 187 38.41 -16.10 0.13
N LEU A 188 38.05 -17.09 0.94
CA LEU A 188 38.99 -17.90 1.74
C LEU A 188 38.35 -19.26 2.09
N ASP A 189 39.11 -20.30 1.77
CA ASP A 189 38.84 -21.72 1.94
C ASP A 189 39.10 -22.25 3.37
N ASP A 190 38.58 -23.46 3.60
CA ASP A 190 39.24 -24.62 4.25
C ASP A 190 39.03 -24.98 5.76
N LYS A 191 38.47 -26.19 5.93
CA LYS A 191 38.90 -27.36 6.76
C LYS A 191 38.75 -27.47 8.30
N GLN A 192 38.14 -28.63 8.63
CA GLN A 192 38.49 -29.70 9.61
C GLN A 192 38.25 -29.57 11.13
N HIS A 193 37.38 -30.49 11.61
CA HIS A 193 37.54 -31.49 12.70
C HIS A 193 38.09 -31.08 14.09
N ASN A 194 37.35 -31.43 15.16
CA ASN A 194 37.80 -32.37 16.20
C ASN A 194 36.74 -32.62 17.31
N GLU A 195 36.63 -33.88 17.71
CA GLU A 195 36.03 -34.41 18.96
C GLU A 195 36.92 -33.98 20.17
N VAL A 196 36.54 -33.92 21.46
CA VAL A 196 36.05 -34.88 22.51
C VAL A 196 35.90 -34.03 23.84
N PRO A 197 35.68 -34.54 25.09
CA PRO A 197 34.59 -35.31 25.74
C PRO A 197 33.80 -34.55 26.86
N GLY A 198 32.59 -35.04 27.15
CA GLY A 198 32.11 -35.44 28.49
C GLY A 198 32.03 -34.44 29.66
N ILE A 199 30.81 -34.03 30.03
CA ILE A 199 30.46 -33.74 31.44
C ILE A 199 29.13 -34.42 31.79
N LYS A 200 29.20 -35.44 32.65
CA LYS A 200 28.06 -36.02 33.36
C LYS A 200 27.48 -34.98 34.33
N LYS A 201 26.19 -34.68 34.23
CA LYS A 201 25.34 -34.40 35.40
C LYS A 201 23.98 -35.08 35.23
N ARG A 202 23.81 -36.11 36.05
CA ARG A 202 22.55 -36.76 36.46
C ARG A 202 21.65 -35.73 37.14
N TRP A 203 20.33 -35.93 37.11
CA TRP A 203 19.23 -35.43 38.00
C TRP A 203 17.95 -35.53 37.13
N THR A 204 17.29 -36.69 37.11
CA THR A 204 16.01 -36.98 37.81
C THR A 204 14.77 -36.40 37.13
N GLY A 205 14.01 -37.29 36.47
CA GLY A 205 12.57 -37.17 36.22
C GLY A 205 12.14 -36.17 35.15
N GLN A 206 12.20 -36.55 33.87
CA GLN A 206 11.49 -35.81 32.82
C GLN A 206 11.02 -36.79 31.73
N VAL A 207 9.73 -36.75 31.45
CA VAL A 207 9.08 -37.50 30.36
C VAL A 207 9.77 -37.12 29.06
N VAL A 208 10.50 -38.07 28.46
CA VAL A 208 11.10 -37.92 27.14
C VAL A 208 9.98 -38.14 26.14
N CYS A 209 9.42 -37.05 25.61
CA CYS A 209 8.70 -37.12 24.34
C CYS A 209 9.77 -37.33 23.27
N GLU A 210 9.92 -38.56 22.81
CA GLU A 210 10.79 -38.89 21.68
C GLU A 210 10.22 -38.15 20.46
N PRO A 211 10.99 -37.28 19.79
CA PRO A 211 10.48 -36.58 18.63
C PRO A 211 10.19 -37.64 17.55
N ALA A 212 8.95 -37.73 17.11
CA ALA A 212 8.56 -38.56 15.99
C ALA A 212 9.14 -37.94 14.70
N ILE A 213 10.43 -38.17 14.48
CA ILE A 213 11.13 -37.75 13.26
C ILE A 213 10.95 -38.91 12.29
N GLU A 214 9.97 -38.76 11.40
CA GLU A 214 9.84 -39.66 10.25
C GLU A 214 11.10 -39.57 9.39
N ALA A 215 11.54 -40.73 8.88
CA ALA A 215 12.70 -40.78 8.02
C ALA A 215 12.44 -39.98 6.72
N ILE A 216 13.36 -39.08 6.38
CA ILE A 216 13.32 -38.29 5.14
C ILE A 216 13.37 -39.27 3.95
N SER A 217 12.36 -39.26 3.09
CA SER A 217 12.32 -40.14 1.92
C SER A 217 13.40 -39.76 0.88
N LEU A 218 13.73 -40.68 -0.01
CA LEU A 218 14.68 -40.42 -1.10
C LEU A 218 14.22 -39.26 -2.00
N ASP A 219 12.91 -39.12 -2.21
CA ASP A 219 12.31 -38.06 -3.03
C ASP A 219 12.47 -36.68 -2.36
N MET A 220 12.34 -36.61 -1.03
CA MET A 220 12.57 -35.39 -0.25
C MET A 220 14.03 -34.96 -0.36
N LYS A 221 14.97 -35.90 -0.25
CA LYS A 221 16.41 -35.59 -0.40
C LYS A 221 16.76 -35.08 -1.81
N GLN A 222 16.06 -35.54 -2.85
CA GLN A 222 16.20 -35.01 -4.21
C GLN A 222 15.68 -33.56 -4.31
N GLN A 223 14.59 -33.22 -3.63
CA GLN A 223 14.07 -31.85 -3.59
C GLN A 223 15.05 -30.86 -2.91
N GLU A 224 15.82 -31.30 -1.90
CA GLU A 224 16.89 -30.48 -1.33
C GLU A 224 18.00 -30.18 -2.35
N LEU A 225 18.39 -31.18 -3.14
CA LEU A 225 19.42 -31.05 -4.18
C LEU A 225 18.96 -30.20 -5.36
N ASP A 226 17.70 -30.38 -5.78
CA ASP A 226 17.07 -29.62 -6.86
C ASP A 226 16.72 -28.19 -6.45
N GLY A 227 16.88 -27.84 -5.17
CA GLY A 227 16.47 -26.55 -4.63
C GLY A 227 14.95 -26.34 -4.69
N ARG A 228 14.15 -27.41 -4.76
CA ARG A 228 12.68 -27.40 -4.74
C ARG A 228 12.13 -27.59 -3.33
N CYS A 229 12.62 -26.79 -2.39
CA CYS A 229 12.23 -26.83 -0.99
C CYS A 229 12.40 -25.46 -0.33
N ILE A 230 11.79 -25.29 0.84
CA ILE A 230 12.08 -24.16 1.73
C ILE A 230 13.05 -24.66 2.82
N GLN A 231 14.25 -24.10 2.88
CA GLN A 231 15.23 -24.39 3.92
C GLN A 231 15.42 -23.17 4.80
N VAL A 232 15.07 -23.32 6.08
CA VAL A 232 15.25 -22.30 7.11
C VAL A 232 16.51 -22.62 7.89
N ARG A 233 17.44 -21.66 7.98
CA ARG A 233 18.75 -21.86 8.60
C ARG A 233 18.98 -20.81 9.68
N ASN A 234 18.92 -21.24 10.94
CA ASN A 234 19.16 -20.41 12.13
C ASN A 234 18.35 -19.09 12.12
N LEU A 235 17.10 -19.14 11.67
CA LEU A 235 16.28 -17.95 11.53
C LEU A 235 15.94 -17.36 12.90
N HIS A 236 16.19 -16.07 13.07
CA HIS A 236 16.11 -15.41 14.37
C HIS A 236 15.47 -14.03 14.27
N LYS A 237 14.56 -13.72 15.20
CA LYS A 237 13.86 -12.44 15.26
C LYS A 237 13.77 -11.91 16.69
N VAL A 238 14.29 -10.70 16.88
CA VAL A 238 14.19 -9.95 18.14
C VAL A 238 13.46 -8.65 17.90
N TYR A 239 12.46 -8.38 18.73
CA TYR A 239 11.78 -7.10 18.80
C TYR A 239 12.31 -6.29 19.98
N MET A 240 12.46 -4.98 19.77
CA MET A 240 12.77 -4.03 20.83
C MET A 240 11.45 -3.52 21.39
N THR A 241 11.08 -3.93 22.60
CA THR A 241 9.90 -3.42 23.31
C THR A 241 10.32 -2.42 24.39
N ARG A 242 9.35 -1.68 24.94
CA ARG A 242 9.61 -0.74 26.05
C ARG A 242 10.16 -1.43 27.31
N GLU A 243 9.93 -2.74 27.42
CA GLU A 243 10.34 -3.59 28.54
C GLU A 243 11.66 -4.33 28.27
N GLY A 244 12.26 -4.19 27.08
CA GLY A 244 13.56 -4.75 26.72
C GLY A 244 13.59 -5.50 25.38
N LYS A 245 14.59 -6.37 25.22
CA LYS A 245 14.73 -7.23 24.03
C LYS A 245 13.83 -8.46 24.18
N HIS A 246 12.85 -8.61 23.30
CA HIS A 246 12.00 -9.80 23.25
C HIS A 246 12.36 -10.66 22.03
N CYS A 247 12.91 -11.86 22.28
CA CYS A 247 13.19 -12.82 21.22
C CYS A 247 11.89 -13.55 20.83
N ALA A 248 11.39 -13.29 19.63
CA ALA A 248 10.17 -13.91 19.11
C ALA A 248 10.44 -15.25 18.42
N VAL A 249 11.59 -15.37 17.72
CA VAL A 249 12.00 -16.61 17.05
C VAL A 249 13.48 -16.82 17.37
N ASN A 250 13.82 -17.96 17.95
CA ASN A 250 15.17 -18.25 18.41
C ASN A 250 15.78 -19.43 17.62
N SER A 251 16.60 -19.13 16.62
CA SER A 251 17.37 -20.10 15.83
C SER A 251 16.52 -21.25 15.28
N LEU A 252 15.46 -20.91 14.53
CA LEU A 252 14.64 -21.92 13.87
C LEU A 252 15.41 -22.55 12.71
N GLU A 253 15.44 -23.88 12.68
CA GLU A 253 16.01 -24.68 11.60
C GLU A 253 14.99 -25.74 11.17
N VAL A 254 14.50 -25.62 9.94
CA VAL A 254 13.47 -26.50 9.39
C VAL A 254 13.57 -26.55 7.87
N THR A 255 13.41 -27.74 7.29
CA THR A 255 13.27 -27.92 5.84
C THR A 255 11.84 -28.34 5.52
N LEU A 256 11.21 -27.63 4.59
CA LEU A 256 9.86 -27.90 4.09
C LEU A 256 9.94 -28.33 2.64
N TYR A 257 9.24 -29.41 2.33
CA TYR A 257 9.26 -30.10 1.05
C TYR A 257 7.98 -29.80 0.27
N GLU A 258 8.03 -29.94 -1.06
CA GLU A 258 6.83 -29.76 -1.90
C GLU A 258 5.75 -30.77 -1.50
N ASN A 259 4.48 -30.34 -1.53
CA ASN A 259 3.31 -31.14 -1.15
C ASN A 259 3.28 -31.55 0.34
N GLN A 260 4.01 -30.84 1.20
CA GLN A 260 3.88 -30.98 2.66
C GLN A 260 3.13 -29.80 3.24
N ILE A 261 2.36 -30.09 4.29
CA ILE A 261 1.66 -29.09 5.07
C ILE A 261 2.45 -28.84 6.34
N LEU A 262 2.98 -27.63 6.50
CA LEU A 262 3.55 -27.20 7.78
C LEU A 262 2.45 -26.63 8.66
N ALA A 263 2.26 -27.21 9.83
CA ALA A 263 1.46 -26.65 10.91
C ALA A 263 2.37 -26.19 12.06
N LEU A 264 2.43 -24.88 12.30
CA LEU A 264 3.13 -24.34 13.47
C LEU A 264 2.15 -24.26 14.65
N LEU A 265 2.40 -25.05 15.70
CA LEU A 265 1.59 -25.12 16.91
C LEU A 265 2.34 -24.55 18.12
N GLY A 266 1.64 -23.77 18.95
CA GLY A 266 2.24 -23.18 20.15
C GLY A 266 1.33 -22.16 20.80
N HIS A 267 1.69 -21.71 22.01
CA HIS A 267 0.94 -20.68 22.72
C HIS A 267 0.96 -19.32 21.98
N ASN A 268 0.09 -18.39 22.40
CA ASN A 268 0.12 -17.02 21.89
C ASN A 268 1.44 -16.35 22.27
N GLY A 269 2.11 -15.72 21.30
CA GLY A 269 3.44 -15.11 21.50
C GLY A 269 4.64 -16.05 21.27
N ALA A 270 4.43 -17.31 20.91
CA ALA A 270 5.52 -18.26 20.61
C ALA A 270 6.29 -17.97 19.29
N GLY A 271 5.93 -16.91 18.56
CA GLY A 271 6.60 -16.53 17.31
C GLY A 271 6.03 -17.16 16.04
N LYS A 272 4.90 -17.86 16.08
CA LYS A 272 4.28 -18.54 14.92
C LYS A 272 4.07 -17.60 13.72
N SER A 273 3.26 -16.55 13.91
CA SER A 273 2.98 -15.56 12.87
C SER A 273 4.26 -14.83 12.44
N THR A 274 5.16 -14.54 13.38
CA THR A 274 6.47 -13.94 13.10
C THR A 274 7.32 -14.79 12.16
N THR A 275 7.40 -16.10 12.38
CA THR A 275 8.11 -17.05 11.50
C THR A 275 7.53 -17.03 10.09
N ILE A 276 6.21 -17.10 9.95
CA ILE A 276 5.55 -17.10 8.65
C ILE A 276 5.68 -15.77 7.92
N SER A 277 5.55 -14.64 8.62
CA SER A 277 5.79 -13.32 8.03
C SER A 277 7.23 -13.18 7.53
N MET A 278 8.20 -13.79 8.20
CA MET A 278 9.59 -13.84 7.71
C MET A 278 9.74 -14.72 6.46
N LEU A 279 9.15 -15.91 6.46
CA LEU A 279 9.18 -16.82 5.30
C LEU A 279 8.48 -16.24 4.07
N ALA A 280 7.37 -15.51 4.28
CA ALA A 280 6.64 -14.81 3.22
C ALA A 280 7.34 -13.53 2.73
N GLY A 281 8.45 -13.12 3.35
CA GLY A 281 9.18 -11.90 3.00
C GLY A 281 8.48 -10.60 3.40
N LEU A 282 7.42 -10.67 4.23
CA LEU A 282 6.72 -9.51 4.77
C LEU A 282 7.54 -8.83 5.89
N LEU A 283 8.35 -9.62 6.60
CA LEU A 283 9.15 -9.16 7.73
C LEU A 283 10.61 -9.60 7.56
N PRO A 284 11.61 -8.69 7.60
CA PRO A 284 13.00 -9.10 7.54
C PRO A 284 13.44 -9.81 8.85
N PRO A 285 14.23 -10.88 8.79
CA PRO A 285 14.83 -11.50 9.98
C PRO A 285 15.84 -10.56 10.66
N THR A 286 16.08 -10.75 11.96
CA THR A 286 17.15 -10.04 12.69
C THR A 286 18.51 -10.67 12.42
N SER A 287 18.55 -12.00 12.30
CA SER A 287 19.72 -12.78 11.91
C SER A 287 19.28 -14.14 11.37
N GLY A 288 20.19 -14.85 10.71
CA GLY A 288 19.88 -16.10 10.02
C GLY A 288 19.35 -15.87 8.61
N ASP A 289 18.97 -16.95 7.95
CA ASP A 289 18.58 -16.91 6.54
C ASP A 289 17.57 -18.00 6.20
N ALA A 290 16.85 -17.82 5.09
CA ALA A 290 16.00 -18.86 4.53
C ALA A 290 16.12 -18.89 3.00
N LEU A 291 16.12 -20.09 2.45
CA LEU A 291 16.12 -20.37 1.03
C LEU A 291 14.72 -20.86 0.65
N VAL A 292 14.01 -20.11 -0.19
CA VAL A 292 12.71 -20.48 -0.75
C VAL A 292 12.93 -20.84 -2.21
N PHE A 293 12.80 -22.11 -2.56
CA PHE A 293 13.04 -22.63 -3.91
C PHE A 293 14.41 -22.22 -4.49
N GLY A 294 15.46 -22.38 -3.68
CA GLY A 294 16.84 -21.98 -4.04
C GLY A 294 17.11 -20.48 -4.04
N LYS A 295 16.11 -19.63 -3.72
CA LYS A 295 16.28 -18.18 -3.61
C LYS A 295 16.30 -17.73 -2.16
N ASN A 296 17.29 -16.94 -1.83
CA ASN A 296 17.49 -16.43 -0.47
C ASN A 296 16.54 -15.25 -0.18
N ILE A 297 15.85 -15.28 0.96
CA ILE A 297 14.86 -14.27 1.37
C ILE A 297 15.46 -12.89 1.59
N THR A 298 16.73 -12.82 2.01
CA THR A 298 17.44 -11.59 2.37
C THR A 298 17.96 -10.87 1.13
N THR A 299 18.41 -11.61 0.12
CA THR A 299 18.95 -11.03 -1.13
C THR A 299 17.89 -10.83 -2.22
N ASN A 300 16.83 -11.64 -2.25
CA ASN A 300 15.76 -11.58 -3.26
C ASN A 300 14.36 -11.39 -2.66
N MET A 301 14.24 -10.47 -1.70
CA MET A 301 12.98 -10.19 -0.98
C MET A 301 11.78 -9.91 -1.92
N TYR A 302 12.02 -9.25 -3.07
CA TYR A 302 10.96 -8.94 -4.05
C TYR A 302 10.47 -10.16 -4.84
N THR A 303 11.29 -11.19 -5.02
CA THR A 303 10.92 -12.38 -5.79
C THR A 303 10.15 -13.38 -4.92
N THR A 304 10.43 -13.44 -3.62
CA THR A 304 9.73 -14.31 -2.66
C THR A 304 8.25 -13.95 -2.51
N ILE A 305 7.91 -12.65 -2.52
CA ILE A 305 6.53 -12.13 -2.38
C ILE A 305 5.66 -12.49 -3.60
N THR A 306 6.27 -12.85 -4.74
CA THR A 306 5.57 -13.19 -6.00
C THR A 306 5.67 -14.68 -6.32
N PHE A 307 5.79 -15.57 -5.33
CA PHE A 307 5.62 -17.00 -5.57
C PHE A 307 4.15 -17.40 -5.44
N PRO A 308 3.51 -17.91 -6.51
CA PRO A 308 2.10 -18.30 -6.50
C PRO A 308 1.79 -19.55 -5.66
N TYR A 309 2.80 -20.18 -5.06
CA TYR A 309 2.66 -21.43 -4.31
C TYR A 309 2.56 -21.22 -2.80
N LEU A 310 3.04 -20.09 -2.25
CA LEU A 310 3.01 -19.85 -0.81
C LEU A 310 1.69 -19.20 -0.38
N SER A 311 0.66 -20.02 -0.18
CA SER A 311 -0.61 -19.58 0.39
C SER A 311 -0.56 -19.74 1.91
N CYS A 312 -0.23 -18.65 2.63
CA CYS A 312 -0.30 -18.61 4.08
C CYS A 312 -1.69 -18.13 4.52
N LEU A 313 -2.52 -19.04 5.03
CA LEU A 313 -3.79 -18.68 5.67
C LEU A 313 -3.53 -18.36 7.15
N LEU A 314 -3.59 -17.09 7.50
CA LEU A 314 -3.65 -16.62 8.89
C LEU A 314 -5.10 -16.76 9.38
N GLU A 315 -5.47 -17.95 9.85
CA GLU A 315 -6.73 -18.17 10.59
C GLU A 315 -6.43 -18.22 12.09
N ASP A 316 -7.19 -17.45 12.86
CA ASP A 316 -7.28 -17.36 14.33
C ASP A 316 -6.23 -18.10 15.18
N SER A 317 -5.46 -17.33 15.98
CA SER A 317 -4.63 -17.58 17.21
C SER A 317 -3.92 -18.92 17.47
N LEU A 318 -4.41 -20.06 16.98
CA LEU A 318 -4.01 -21.41 17.37
C LEU A 318 -3.18 -22.13 16.30
N TYR A 319 -3.38 -21.85 15.01
CA TYR A 319 -2.67 -22.53 13.91
C TYR A 319 -2.32 -21.53 12.80
N VAL A 320 -1.21 -21.77 12.10
CA VAL A 320 -1.01 -21.15 10.78
C VAL A 320 -0.55 -22.25 9.84
N VAL A 321 -1.21 -22.32 8.68
CA VAL A 321 -0.98 -23.36 7.68
C VAL A 321 -0.26 -22.74 6.49
N CYS A 322 0.87 -23.35 6.15
CA CYS A 322 1.63 -23.02 4.96
C CYS A 322 1.49 -24.17 3.96
N TYR A 323 0.91 -23.88 2.80
CA TYR A 323 0.85 -24.81 1.68
C TYR A 323 2.08 -24.57 0.80
N LEU A 324 2.78 -25.66 0.46
CA LEU A 324 3.89 -25.72 -0.49
C LEU A 324 3.50 -26.57 -1.70
#